data_AF-A0AAW2YRX7-F1
#
_entry.id   AF-A0AAW2YRX7-F1
#
_cell.length_a   1.000
_cell.length_b   1.000
_cell.length_c   1.000
_cell.angle_alpha   90.00
_cell.angle_beta   90.00
_cell.angle_gamma   90.00
#
_symmetry.space_group_name_H-M   'P 1'
#
loop_
_entity.id
_entity.type
_entity.pdbx_description
1 polymer ?
#
loop_
_entity_poly.entity_id
_entity_poly.type
_entity_poly.pdbx_seq_one_letter_code
_entity_poly.pdbx_strand_id
1 'polypeptide(L)'
;MCIPVVNRVLRSRKALSISNANELREYHNVPYVQQKGIKSILCSPIMVTPDGHHLFPANLNAMHGATPVMATTASARRESRAHVQPFQQAVLMGVIYLENNTQQGIFSESNHSAILRTIIDVSVENAKSFCSLNASYARFLPKQFLKLLGRRTVTHVVSGDYHRKNNGRVIHRHEKFLLHYRKHERSKEI
;
A
#
# COMPACT_ATOMS: atom_id res chain seq x y z
N MET A 1 -11.40 2.33 -13.06
CA MET A 1 -10.51 1.22 -12.71
C MET A 1 -11.12 -0.09 -13.20
N CYS A 2 -10.32 -0.95 -13.83
CA CYS A 2 -10.73 -2.28 -14.29
C CYS A 2 -10.87 -3.24 -13.09
N ILE A 3 -12.11 -3.42 -12.60
CA ILE A 3 -12.41 -4.24 -11.41
C ILE A 3 -11.90 -5.70 -11.55
N PRO A 4 -12.04 -6.38 -12.71
CA PRO A 4 -11.52 -7.74 -12.87
C PRO A 4 -10.00 -7.85 -12.62
N VAL A 5 -9.21 -6.89 -13.12
CA VAL A 5 -7.75 -6.84 -12.91
C VAL A 5 -7.43 -6.75 -11.42
N VAL A 6 -8.07 -5.82 -10.71
CA VAL A 6 -7.82 -5.64 -9.27
C VAL A 6 -8.21 -6.87 -8.47
N ASN A 7 -9.38 -7.45 -8.74
CA ASN A 7 -9.82 -8.67 -8.07
C ASN A 7 -8.84 -9.84 -8.30
N ARG A 8 -8.31 -9.98 -9.51
CA ARG A 8 -7.30 -10.99 -9.82
C ARG A 8 -6.03 -10.79 -9.00
N VAL A 9 -5.53 -9.57 -8.90
CA VAL A 9 -4.32 -9.25 -8.12
C VAL A 9 -4.55 -9.45 -6.62
N LEU A 10 -5.70 -8.99 -6.09
CA LEU A 10 -6.05 -9.17 -4.68
C LEU A 10 -6.13 -10.66 -4.28
N ARG A 11 -6.70 -11.51 -5.14
CA ARG A 11 -6.81 -12.96 -4.90
C ARG A 11 -5.48 -13.68 -5.04
N SER A 12 -4.75 -13.40 -6.11
CA SER A 12 -3.51 -14.12 -6.44
C SER A 12 -2.28 -13.61 -5.66
N ARG A 13 -2.33 -12.38 -5.15
CA ARG A 13 -1.19 -11.64 -4.59
C ARG A 13 0.02 -11.59 -5.54
N LYS A 14 -0.23 -11.67 -6.85
CA LYS A 14 0.78 -11.55 -7.92
C LYS A 14 0.53 -10.27 -8.68
N ALA A 15 1.61 -9.60 -9.08
CA ALA A 15 1.50 -8.48 -10.01
C ALA A 15 0.95 -8.98 -11.35
N LEU A 16 0.17 -8.12 -12.00
CA LEU A 16 -0.37 -8.33 -13.33
C LEU A 16 0.07 -7.17 -14.21
N SER A 17 0.76 -7.50 -15.30
CA SER A 17 1.14 -6.55 -16.34
C SER A 17 0.40 -6.90 -17.63
N ILE A 18 -0.33 -5.93 -18.18
CA ILE A 18 -1.05 -6.05 -19.46
C ILE A 18 -0.41 -5.05 -20.42
N SER A 19 0.40 -5.55 -21.33
CA SER A 19 1.08 -4.75 -22.36
C SER A 19 0.12 -4.22 -23.43
N ASN A 20 -0.89 -5.02 -23.80
CA ASN A 20 -1.97 -4.61 -24.70
C ASN A 20 -3.34 -5.10 -24.21
N ALA A 21 -4.15 -4.18 -23.69
CA ALA A 21 -5.47 -4.48 -23.15
C ALA A 21 -6.50 -4.88 -24.23
N ASN A 22 -6.23 -4.60 -25.51
CA ASN A 22 -7.12 -4.96 -26.62
C ASN A 22 -6.90 -6.39 -27.12
N GLU A 23 -5.73 -6.98 -26.89
CA GLU A 23 -5.40 -8.34 -27.34
C GLU A 23 -5.84 -9.42 -26.35
N LEU A 24 -5.81 -9.12 -25.05
CA LEU A 24 -6.27 -10.08 -24.05
C LEU A 24 -7.79 -10.20 -24.06
N ARG A 25 -8.29 -11.36 -24.50
CA ARG A 25 -9.73 -11.71 -24.52
C ARG A 25 -10.45 -11.43 -23.20
N GLU A 26 -9.77 -11.64 -22.07
CA GLU A 26 -10.32 -11.44 -20.72
C GLU A 26 -10.65 -9.96 -20.41
N TYR A 27 -9.98 -9.02 -21.07
CA TYR A 27 -10.12 -7.58 -20.79
C TYR A 27 -10.64 -6.77 -21.98
N HIS A 28 -10.57 -7.32 -23.20
CA HIS A 28 -11.06 -6.69 -24.42
C HIS A 28 -12.53 -6.28 -24.33
N ASN A 29 -13.38 -7.12 -23.73
CA ASN A 29 -14.82 -6.90 -23.62
C ASN A 29 -15.23 -6.10 -22.38
N VAL A 30 -14.29 -5.58 -21.60
CA VAL A 30 -14.61 -4.79 -20.41
C VAL A 30 -15.02 -3.38 -20.84
N PRO A 31 -16.27 -2.93 -20.62
CA PRO A 31 -16.76 -1.64 -21.13
C PRO A 31 -15.89 -0.46 -20.70
N TYR A 32 -15.38 -0.51 -19.45
CA TYR A 32 -14.48 0.50 -18.92
C TYR A 32 -13.17 0.62 -19.73
N VAL A 33 -12.58 -0.50 -20.15
CA VAL A 33 -11.32 -0.52 -20.93
C VAL A 33 -11.54 0.11 -22.30
N GLN A 34 -12.65 -0.23 -22.96
CA GLN A 34 -13.02 0.31 -24.27
C GLN A 34 -13.34 1.82 -24.19
N GLN A 35 -14.22 2.21 -23.25
CA GLN A 35 -14.65 3.60 -23.09
C GLN A 35 -13.49 4.55 -22.80
N LYS A 36 -12.51 4.09 -22.00
CA LYS A 36 -11.32 4.89 -21.64
C LYS A 36 -10.16 4.72 -22.62
N GLY A 37 -10.30 3.88 -23.64
CA GLY A 37 -9.25 3.62 -24.63
C GLY A 37 -7.96 3.09 -24.01
N ILE A 38 -8.06 2.30 -22.95
CA ILE A 38 -6.89 1.83 -22.20
C ILE A 38 -6.07 0.89 -23.09
N LYS A 39 -4.77 1.17 -23.19
CA LYS A 39 -3.81 0.42 -24.02
C LYS A 39 -2.97 -0.53 -23.18
N SER A 40 -2.57 -0.13 -21.97
CA SER A 40 -1.84 -1.00 -21.05
C SER A 40 -2.25 -0.77 -19.60
N ILE A 41 -2.12 -1.81 -18.76
CA ILE A 41 -2.45 -1.77 -17.34
C ILE A 41 -1.31 -2.41 -16.53
N LEU A 42 -0.93 -1.82 -15.40
CA LEU A 42 -0.10 -2.45 -14.38
C LEU A 42 -0.86 -2.48 -13.06
N CYS A 43 -0.96 -3.65 -12.44
CA CYS A 43 -1.53 -3.78 -11.11
C CYS A 43 -0.63 -4.65 -10.23
N SER A 44 -0.21 -4.13 -9.07
CA SER A 44 0.73 -4.80 -8.18
C SER A 44 0.25 -4.75 -6.72
N PRO A 45 0.30 -5.88 -5.98
CA PRO A 45 -0.06 -5.88 -4.57
C PRO A 45 0.99 -5.15 -3.74
N ILE A 46 0.52 -4.43 -2.73
CA ILE A 46 1.35 -3.84 -1.68
C ILE A 46 1.29 -4.78 -0.49
N MET A 47 2.38 -5.50 -0.25
CA MET A 47 2.51 -6.39 0.90
C MET A 47 3.34 -5.69 1.99
N VAL A 48 2.99 -5.87 3.25
CA VAL A 48 3.74 -5.36 4.40
C VAL A 48 4.09 -6.53 5.29
N THR A 49 5.37 -6.71 5.56
CA THR A 49 5.83 -7.66 6.55
C THR A 49 5.53 -7.16 7.97
N PRO A 50 5.47 -8.05 8.95
CA PRO A 50 5.12 -7.71 10.33
C PRO A 50 6.08 -6.72 11.01
N ASP A 51 7.33 -6.70 10.57
CA ASP A 51 8.36 -5.72 10.93
C ASP A 51 8.15 -4.34 10.26
N GLY A 52 7.11 -4.19 9.43
CA GLY A 52 6.74 -2.94 8.78
C GLY A 52 7.42 -2.71 7.44
N HIS A 53 8.21 -3.65 6.92
CA HIS A 53 8.84 -3.50 5.61
C HIS A 53 7.85 -3.78 4.46
N HIS A 54 7.94 -2.98 3.39
CA HIS A 54 7.12 -3.18 2.20
C HIS A 54 7.76 -4.24 1.29
N LEU A 55 7.00 -5.29 0.95
CA LEU A 55 7.39 -6.28 -0.05
C LEU A 55 6.62 -6.04 -1.35
N PHE A 56 7.35 -5.99 -2.46
CA PHE A 56 6.78 -6.05 -3.79
C PHE A 56 7.18 -7.37 -4.47
N PRO A 57 6.30 -7.95 -5.30
CA PRO A 57 6.46 -9.31 -5.80
C PRO A 57 7.66 -9.53 -6.73
N ALA A 58 8.36 -8.47 -7.17
CA ALA A 58 9.67 -8.62 -7.80
C ALA A 58 10.67 -9.40 -6.92
N ASN A 59 10.48 -9.38 -5.58
CA ASN A 59 11.26 -10.16 -4.62
C ASN A 59 10.57 -11.45 -4.12
N LEU A 60 9.31 -11.75 -4.51
CA LEU A 60 8.62 -12.94 -3.99
C LEU A 60 9.12 -14.25 -4.62
N ASN A 61 9.62 -14.22 -5.86
CA ASN A 61 10.17 -15.41 -6.51
C ASN A 61 11.44 -15.92 -5.80
N ALA A 62 12.12 -15.07 -5.01
CA ALA A 62 13.25 -15.48 -4.17
C ALA A 62 12.83 -16.22 -2.88
N MET A 63 11.56 -16.13 -2.46
CA MET A 63 11.09 -16.78 -1.22
C MET A 63 10.46 -18.16 -1.42
N HIS A 64 10.13 -18.56 -2.65
CA HIS A 64 9.59 -19.91 -2.95
C HIS A 64 10.67 -20.90 -3.43
N GLY A 65 11.94 -20.48 -3.50
CA GLY A 65 13.06 -21.27 -4.04
C GLY A 65 14.08 -21.77 -3.02
N ALA A 66 13.86 -21.59 -1.71
CA ALA A 66 14.75 -22.18 -0.70
C ALA A 66 14.41 -23.67 -0.50
N THR A 67 14.70 -24.49 -1.51
CA THR A 67 14.86 -25.94 -1.30
C THR A 67 15.99 -26.15 -0.30
N PRO A 68 15.78 -26.89 0.80
CA PRO A 68 16.88 -27.23 1.70
C PRO A 68 17.85 -28.12 0.92
N VAL A 69 19.01 -27.57 0.59
CA VAL A 69 20.15 -28.37 0.10
C VAL A 69 20.53 -29.30 1.25
N MET A 70 20.23 -30.59 1.09
CA MET A 70 20.66 -31.63 2.02
C MET A 70 22.19 -31.68 2.02
N ALA A 71 22.79 -31.02 3.01
CA ALA A 71 24.19 -31.25 3.35
C ALA A 71 24.28 -32.58 4.12
N THR A 72 24.72 -33.62 3.43
CA THR A 72 25.19 -34.86 4.04
C THR A 72 26.54 -34.62 4.70
N THR A 73 26.57 -34.47 6.02
CA THR A 73 27.72 -34.86 6.85
C THR A 73 27.26 -35.11 8.28
N ALA A 74 27.48 -36.34 8.74
CA ALA A 74 27.29 -36.77 10.12
C ALA A 74 28.35 -36.11 11.02
N SER A 75 27.93 -35.41 12.09
CA SER A 75 28.60 -35.43 13.40
C SER A 75 27.87 -34.57 14.44
N ALA A 76 27.60 -35.21 15.58
CA ALA A 76 27.54 -34.67 16.94
C ALA A 76 26.48 -33.59 17.33
N ARG A 77 25.48 -34.11 18.06
CA ARG A 77 24.62 -33.47 19.07
C ARG A 77 25.16 -32.20 19.74
N ARG A 78 24.41 -31.10 19.57
CA ARG A 78 23.97 -30.20 20.65
C ARG A 78 22.64 -29.57 20.22
N GLU A 79 21.55 -30.13 20.72
CA GLU A 79 20.19 -29.61 20.54
C GLU A 79 20.05 -28.26 21.26
N SER A 80 20.51 -27.21 20.60
CA SER A 80 20.04 -25.85 20.87
C SER A 80 18.67 -25.77 20.22
N ARG A 81 17.62 -25.86 21.03
CA ARG A 81 16.23 -25.72 20.61
C ARG A 81 16.05 -24.32 20.03
N ALA A 82 16.36 -24.17 18.74
CA ALA A 82 16.16 -22.94 18.00
C ALA A 82 14.67 -22.64 18.08
N HIS A 83 14.35 -21.55 18.78
CA HIS A 83 13.01 -21.01 18.82
C HIS A 83 12.69 -20.54 17.41
N VAL A 84 12.07 -21.42 16.61
CA VAL A 84 11.52 -21.07 15.30
C VAL A 84 10.42 -20.08 15.59
N GLN A 85 10.71 -18.79 15.45
CA GLN A 85 9.69 -17.76 15.53
C GLN A 85 8.61 -18.09 14.50
N PRO A 86 7.32 -17.99 14.85
CA PRO A 86 6.25 -18.23 13.90
C PRO A 86 6.47 -17.29 12.70
N PHE A 87 6.54 -17.88 11.49
CA PHE A 87 6.65 -17.14 10.24
C PHE A 87 5.41 -16.25 10.11
N GLN A 88 5.54 -15.00 10.54
CA GLN A 88 4.46 -14.04 10.44
C GLN A 88 4.36 -13.61 8.97
N GLN A 89 3.26 -14.02 8.32
CA GLN A 89 3.06 -13.83 6.90
C GLN A 89 2.85 -12.35 6.55
N ALA A 90 3.37 -11.93 5.40
CA ALA A 90 3.13 -10.58 4.89
C ALA A 90 1.62 -10.31 4.71
N VAL A 91 1.20 -9.13 5.16
CA VAL A 91 -0.18 -8.64 5.11
C VAL A 91 -0.38 -7.84 3.83
N LEU A 92 -1.44 -8.16 3.08
CA LEU A 92 -1.85 -7.37 1.92
C LEU A 92 -2.50 -6.07 2.39
N MET A 93 -1.84 -4.94 2.14
CA MET A 93 -2.34 -3.62 2.52
C MET A 93 -3.21 -2.98 1.43
N GLY A 94 -2.95 -3.31 0.16
CA GLY A 94 -3.66 -2.74 -0.98
C GLY A 94 -3.04 -3.13 -2.31
N VAL A 95 -3.35 -2.38 -3.34
CA VAL A 95 -2.78 -2.54 -4.69
C VAL A 95 -2.38 -1.18 -5.26
N ILE A 96 -1.29 -1.14 -6.00
CA ILE A 96 -0.97 -0.08 -6.94
C ILE A 96 -1.63 -0.46 -8.27
N TYR A 97 -2.30 0.50 -8.90
CA TYR A 97 -2.99 0.29 -10.17
C TYR A 97 -2.75 1.48 -11.09
N LEU A 98 -2.15 1.23 -12.25
CA LEU A 98 -1.77 2.23 -13.24
C LEU A 98 -2.41 1.87 -14.58
N GLU A 99 -2.91 2.89 -15.28
CA GLU A 99 -3.50 2.78 -16.62
C GLU A 99 -2.73 3.69 -17.57
N ASN A 100 -2.59 3.25 -18.82
CA ASN A 100 -2.07 4.08 -19.89
C ASN A 100 -2.96 3.93 -21.12
N ASN A 101 -3.38 5.04 -21.69
CA ASN A 101 -4.25 5.10 -22.87
C ASN A 101 -3.52 5.57 -24.15
N THR A 102 -2.24 5.94 -24.04
CA THR A 102 -1.49 6.51 -25.18
C THR A 102 -0.68 5.46 -25.94
N GLN A 103 -0.07 4.50 -25.24
CA GLN A 103 0.89 3.56 -25.83
C GLN A 103 0.69 2.13 -25.30
N GLN A 104 0.95 1.16 -26.16
CA GLN A 104 1.03 -0.24 -25.76
C GLN A 104 2.44 -0.56 -25.27
N GLY A 105 2.59 -1.61 -24.47
CA GLY A 105 3.90 -2.14 -24.06
C GLY A 105 4.64 -1.36 -22.96
N ILE A 106 4.13 -0.20 -22.49
CA ILE A 106 4.76 0.55 -21.39
C ILE A 106 4.90 -0.33 -20.14
N PHE A 107 3.85 -1.08 -19.82
CA PHE A 107 3.84 -2.03 -18.72
C PHE A 107 4.20 -3.44 -19.21
N SER A 108 5.39 -3.60 -19.77
CA SER A 108 5.98 -4.92 -20.01
C SER A 108 6.52 -5.52 -18.71
N GLU A 109 6.62 -6.85 -18.63
CA GLU A 109 7.27 -7.53 -17.49
C GLU A 109 8.73 -7.05 -17.30
N SER A 110 9.42 -6.64 -18.36
CA SER A 110 10.79 -6.10 -18.26
C SER A 110 10.85 -4.76 -17.54
N ASN A 111 9.82 -3.92 -17.65
CA ASN A 111 9.85 -2.52 -17.20
C ASN A 111 9.01 -2.29 -15.94
N HIS A 112 8.12 -3.21 -15.59
CA HIS A 112 7.18 -3.03 -14.47
C HIS A 112 7.89 -2.81 -13.12
N SER A 113 9.06 -3.40 -12.93
CA SER A 113 9.82 -3.42 -11.68
C SER A 113 10.53 -2.09 -11.51
N ALA A 114 11.07 -1.54 -12.60
CA ALA A 114 11.64 -0.20 -12.64
C ALA A 114 10.57 0.85 -12.33
N ILE A 115 9.39 0.77 -12.96
CA ILE A 115 8.28 1.72 -12.73
C ILE A 115 7.83 1.69 -11.27
N LEU A 116 7.59 0.49 -10.72
CA LEU A 116 7.17 0.36 -9.31
C LEU A 116 8.25 0.89 -8.37
N ARG A 117 9.52 0.56 -8.63
CA ARG A 117 10.65 1.05 -7.84
C ARG A 117 10.71 2.57 -7.83
N THR A 118 10.60 3.22 -8.99
CA THR A 118 10.59 4.68 -9.07
C THR A 118 9.44 5.29 -8.27
N ILE A 119 8.22 4.75 -8.37
CA ILE A 119 7.07 5.24 -7.61
C ILE A 119 7.31 5.12 -6.10
N ILE A 120 7.88 4.00 -5.66
CA ILE A 120 8.19 3.75 -4.25
C ILE A 120 9.28 4.71 -3.78
N ASP A 121 10.39 4.81 -4.51
CA ASP A 121 11.53 5.63 -4.13
C ASP A 121 11.11 7.10 -3.98
N VAL A 122 10.33 7.63 -4.93
CA VAL A 122 9.76 8.98 -4.85
C VAL A 122 8.82 9.12 -3.66
N SER A 123 7.95 8.14 -3.41
CA SER A 123 7.00 8.19 -2.29
C SER A 123 7.69 8.15 -0.93
N VAL A 124 8.75 7.33 -0.79
CA VAL A 124 9.57 7.24 0.43
C VAL A 124 10.31 8.55 0.66
N GLU A 125 10.89 9.13 -0.38
CA GLU A 125 11.61 10.40 -0.25
C GLU A 125 10.67 11.56 0.09
N ASN A 126 9.47 11.56 -0.48
CA ASN A 126 8.40 12.48 -0.10
C ASN A 126 8.02 12.29 1.38
N ALA A 127 7.83 11.06 1.84
CA ALA A 127 7.49 10.77 3.24
C ALA A 127 8.57 11.27 4.20
N LYS A 128 9.85 11.06 3.90
CA LYS A 128 10.97 11.60 4.69
C LYS A 128 10.95 13.12 4.74
N SER A 129 10.76 13.76 3.59
CA SER A 129 10.68 15.22 3.48
C SER A 129 9.56 15.79 4.35
N PHE A 130 8.37 15.20 4.29
CA PHE A 130 7.24 15.59 5.14
C PHE A 130 7.50 15.32 6.62
N CYS A 131 8.13 14.20 6.98
CA CYS A 131 8.53 13.92 8.36
C CYS A 131 9.51 14.97 8.90
N SER A 132 10.53 15.35 8.13
CA SER A 132 11.50 16.38 8.50
C SER A 132 10.86 17.76 8.65
N LEU A 133 9.98 18.13 7.72
CA LEU A 133 9.22 19.37 7.75
C LEU A 133 8.32 19.43 9.00
N ASN A 134 7.56 18.36 9.26
CA ASN A 134 6.72 18.25 10.46
C ASN A 134 7.53 18.32 11.75
N ALA A 135 8.70 17.69 11.80
CA ALA A 135 9.61 17.75 12.94
C ALA A 135 10.16 19.17 13.15
N SER A 136 10.37 19.94 12.08
CA SER A 136 10.81 21.33 12.15
C SER A 136 9.70 22.25 12.65
N TYR A 137 8.48 22.11 12.12
CA TYR A 137 7.30 22.87 12.61
C TYR A 137 7.00 22.61 14.09
N ALA A 138 7.20 21.37 14.55
CA ALA A 138 7.01 21.03 15.96
C ALA A 138 7.94 21.81 16.91
N ARG A 139 9.07 22.34 16.44
CA ARG A 139 10.00 23.16 17.27
C ARG A 139 9.45 24.56 17.54
N PHE A 140 8.63 25.08 16.63
CA PHE A 140 8.08 26.43 16.71
C PHE A 140 6.69 26.48 17.37
N LEU A 141 6.11 25.32 17.69
CA LEU A 141 4.83 25.23 18.38
C LEU A 141 5.04 24.95 19.87
N PRO A 142 4.66 25.89 20.78
CA PRO A 142 4.72 25.64 22.21
C PRO A 142 3.95 24.36 22.57
N LYS A 143 4.55 23.48 23.37
CA LYS A 143 3.88 22.22 23.80
C LYS A 143 2.55 22.50 24.51
N GLN A 144 2.43 23.65 25.17
CA GLN A 144 1.21 24.12 25.82
C GLN A 144 0.08 24.36 24.81
N PHE A 145 0.39 24.87 23.62
CA PHE A 145 -0.59 25.07 22.55
C PHE A 145 -1.20 23.74 22.09
N LEU A 146 -0.37 22.72 21.87
CA LEU A 146 -0.86 21.38 21.52
C LEU A 146 -1.71 20.76 22.64
N LYS A 147 -1.33 20.96 23.91
CA LYS A 147 -2.13 20.53 25.07
C LYS A 147 -3.49 21.22 25.12
N LEU A 148 -3.57 22.51 24.81
CA LEU A 148 -4.84 23.25 24.75
C LEU A 148 -5.78 22.70 23.67
N LEU A 149 -5.23 22.24 22.54
CA LEU A 149 -5.98 21.60 21.46
C LEU A 149 -6.27 20.11 21.72
N GLY A 150 -5.78 19.54 22.83
CA GLY A 150 -5.88 18.10 23.10
C GLY A 150 -5.12 17.22 22.10
N ARG A 151 -4.09 17.76 21.45
CA ARG A 151 -3.27 17.06 20.44
C ARG A 151 -1.88 16.76 20.99
N ARG A 152 -1.29 15.63 20.55
CA ARG A 152 0.09 15.25 20.90
C ARG A 152 1.12 15.73 19.88
N THR A 153 0.70 15.97 18.64
CA THR A 153 1.55 16.38 17.52
C THR A 153 0.84 17.42 16.66
N VAL A 154 1.60 18.24 15.95
CA VAL A 154 1.09 19.23 14.99
C VAL A 154 0.32 18.59 13.85
N THR A 155 0.70 17.38 13.44
CA THR A 155 0.09 16.65 12.32
C THR A 155 -1.37 16.25 12.57
N HIS A 156 -1.84 16.31 13.81
CA HIS A 156 -3.23 16.04 14.18
C HIS A 156 -4.06 17.32 14.37
N VAL A 157 -3.47 18.49 14.18
CA VAL A 157 -4.18 19.76 14.25
C VAL A 157 -4.86 20.01 12.91
N VAL A 158 -6.19 20.13 12.92
CA VAL A 158 -6.98 20.49 11.73
C VAL A 158 -7.54 21.91 11.84
N SER A 159 -7.81 22.54 10.69
CA SER A 159 -8.50 23.84 10.69
C SER A 159 -9.84 23.73 11.41
N GLY A 160 -10.07 24.61 12.40
CA GLY A 160 -11.24 24.56 13.28
C GLY A 160 -11.02 23.90 14.64
N ASP A 161 -9.86 23.29 14.93
CA ASP A 161 -9.54 22.79 16.28
C ASP A 161 -9.55 23.90 17.35
N TYR A 162 -9.40 25.17 16.94
CA TYR A 162 -9.59 26.35 17.78
C TYR A 162 -11.04 26.85 17.72
N HIS A 163 -12.02 26.05 18.17
CA HIS A 163 -13.38 26.55 18.42
C HIS A 163 -13.63 26.70 19.93
N ARG A 164 -13.42 27.94 20.39
CA ARG A 164 -13.94 28.61 21.60
C ARG A 164 -14.76 27.73 22.55
N LYS A 165 -14.18 27.38 23.70
CA LYS A 165 -14.96 27.03 24.91
C LYS A 165 -15.80 28.26 25.29
N ASN A 166 -17.11 28.20 25.12
CA ASN A 166 -18.04 28.92 25.97
C ASN A 166 -19.35 28.14 26.13
N ASN A 167 -19.83 28.15 27.36
CA ASN A 167 -20.96 27.41 27.90
C ASN A 167 -22.30 27.67 27.19
N GLY A 168 -22.58 26.96 26.11
CA GLY A 168 -23.95 26.93 25.57
C GLY A 168 -23.99 26.46 24.14
N ARG A 169 -24.42 25.21 23.96
CA ARG A 169 -24.90 24.58 22.72
C ARG A 169 -24.29 25.10 21.41
N VAL A 170 -23.46 24.26 20.81
CA VAL A 170 -23.22 24.31 19.37
C VAL A 170 -23.69 23.00 18.76
N ILE A 171 -24.86 23.06 18.12
CA ILE A 171 -25.27 22.15 17.06
C ILE A 171 -24.49 22.59 15.83
N HIS A 172 -23.69 21.74 15.19
CA HIS A 172 -23.54 21.85 13.74
C HIS A 172 -23.28 20.51 13.06
N ARG A 173 -24.19 20.24 12.13
CA ARG A 173 -24.20 19.23 11.08
C ARG A 173 -23.13 19.63 10.06
N HIS A 174 -22.10 18.81 9.86
CA HIS A 174 -21.18 18.96 8.73
C HIS A 174 -21.50 17.88 7.70
N GLU A 175 -21.98 18.33 6.53
CA GLU A 175 -21.94 17.52 5.31
C GLU A 175 -20.49 17.17 5.00
N LYS A 176 -20.21 15.86 5.05
CA LYS A 176 -18.90 15.29 4.75
C LYS A 176 -18.62 15.43 3.26
N PHE A 177 -17.56 16.14 2.89
CA PHE A 177 -16.81 15.80 1.69
C PHE A 177 -16.12 14.46 1.94
N LEU A 178 -16.69 13.42 1.33
CA LEU A 178 -16.31 12.03 1.50
C LEU A 178 -15.30 11.65 0.41
N LEU A 179 -14.01 11.66 0.74
CA LEU A 179 -13.02 10.83 0.03
C LEU A 179 -13.27 9.39 0.50
N HIS A 180 -14.01 8.62 -0.31
CA HIS A 180 -14.35 7.23 -0.03
C HIS A 180 -13.08 6.34 -0.06
N TYR A 181 -12.41 6.19 1.07
CA TYR A 181 -11.52 5.05 1.31
C TYR A 181 -12.36 3.92 1.92
N ARG A 182 -12.80 2.97 1.09
CA ARG A 182 -13.61 1.82 1.53
C ARG A 182 -12.67 0.76 2.10
N LYS A 183 -12.40 0.81 3.41
CA LYS A 183 -11.77 -0.29 4.14
C LYS A 183 -12.81 -1.43 4.24
N HIS A 184 -12.55 -2.55 3.58
CA HIS A 184 -13.36 -3.76 3.71
C HIS A 184 -13.10 -4.39 5.07
N GLU A 185 -13.97 -4.16 6.05
CA GLU A 185 -14.01 -4.99 7.25
C GLU A 185 -14.82 -6.25 6.93
N ARG A 186 -14.21 -7.42 7.22
CA ARG A 186 -14.87 -8.72 7.13
C ARG A 186 -15.87 -8.82 8.28
N SER A 187 -17.16 -8.83 7.96
CA SER A 187 -18.17 -9.35 8.89
C SER A 187 -17.88 -10.82 9.16
N LYS A 188 -17.71 -11.15 10.44
CA LYS A 188 -17.98 -12.50 10.95
C LYS A 188 -19.43 -12.47 11.44
N GLU A 189 -20.30 -13.21 10.76
CA GLU A 189 -21.59 -13.63 11.32
C GLU A 189 -21.42 -15.06 11.83
N ILE A 190 -21.69 -15.25 13.12
CA ILE A 190 -22.40 -16.40 13.69
C ILE A 190 -23.58 -15.78 14.43
#